data_AF-H0R018-F1
#
_entry.id   AF-H0R018-F1
#
_cell.length_a   1.000
_cell.length_b   1.000
_cell.length_c   1.000
_cell.angle_alpha   90.00
_cell.angle_beta   90.00
_cell.angle_gamma   90.00
#
_symmetry.space_group_name_H-M   'P 1'
#
loop_
_entity.id
_entity.type
_entity.pdbx_description
1 polymer ?
#
loop_
_entity_poly.entity_id
_entity_poly.type
_entity_poly.pdbx_seq_one_letter_code
_entity_poly.pdbx_strand_id
1 'polypeptide(L)'
;MTGDGRVLASGNRNAGTADVGLWRGMVAIAAGSYHTVGIESGGRVRAVGNNDRGQCDVESWRDVVAIAAGSTHTLGLRVDGHVLAAGNNDDGQCAVDGWRLW
;
A
#
# COMPACT_ATOMS: atom_id res chain seq x y z
N MET A 1 3.05 8.85 11.97
CA MET A 1 1.71 8.41 12.40
C MET A 1 1.58 8.68 13.89
N THR A 2 0.44 9.18 14.34
CA THR A 2 0.18 9.49 15.75
C THR A 2 -0.40 8.28 16.48
N GLY A 3 -0.40 8.30 17.82
CA GLY A 3 -0.87 7.18 18.65
C GLY A 3 -2.38 6.85 18.51
N ASP A 4 -3.17 7.75 17.93
CA ASP A 4 -4.59 7.57 17.61
C ASP A 4 -4.84 7.09 16.16
N GLY A 5 -3.78 6.73 15.43
CA GLY A 5 -3.89 6.17 14.09
C GLY A 5 -4.09 7.19 12.97
N ARG A 6 -3.89 8.49 13.24
CA ARG A 6 -3.85 9.52 12.20
C ARG A 6 -2.50 9.53 11.48
N VAL A 7 -2.56 9.71 10.16
CA VAL A 7 -1.38 9.81 9.31
C VAL A 7 -1.07 11.27 8.99
N LEU A 8 0.22 11.61 9.06
CA LEU A 8 0.76 12.89 8.62
C LEU A 8 1.78 12.60 7.52
N ALA A 9 1.70 13.32 6.40
CA ALA A 9 2.68 13.27 5.32
C ALA A 9 3.51 14.55 5.27
N SER A 10 4.80 14.40 4.95
CA SER A 10 5.70 15.47 4.59
C SER A 10 6.38 15.09 3.28
N GLY A 11 6.47 16.01 2.31
CA GLY A 11 6.96 15.72 0.95
C GLY A 11 6.28 16.55 -0.13
N ASN A 12 6.57 16.26 -1.40
CA ASN A 12 6.02 16.98 -2.55
C ASN A 12 4.51 16.74 -2.70
N ARG A 13 3.70 17.76 -2.34
CA ARG A 13 2.23 17.70 -2.38
C ARG A 13 1.66 17.67 -3.81
N ASN A 14 2.44 18.04 -4.82
CA ASN A 14 2.00 18.09 -6.22
C ASN A 14 2.01 16.71 -6.90
N ALA A 15 2.54 15.67 -6.25
CA ALA A 15 2.55 14.30 -6.75
C ALA A 15 1.33 13.46 -6.32
N GLY A 16 0.36 14.04 -5.58
CA GLY A 16 -0.81 13.32 -5.05
C GLY A 16 -0.49 12.33 -3.90
N THR A 17 0.79 12.10 -3.60
CA THR A 17 1.29 11.12 -2.60
C THR A 17 1.01 11.49 -1.15
N ALA A 18 0.56 12.72 -0.90
CA ALA A 18 0.38 13.30 0.42
C ALA A 18 -1.09 13.44 0.86
N ASP A 19 -2.07 12.94 0.09
CA ASP A 19 -3.49 12.96 0.48
C ASP A 19 -3.86 11.88 1.50
N VAL A 20 -3.02 11.74 2.53
CA VAL A 20 -3.24 10.87 3.70
C VAL A 20 -3.89 11.64 4.86
N GLY A 21 -4.13 12.95 4.69
CA GLY A 21 -4.64 13.83 5.75
C GLY A 21 -6.03 13.44 6.28
N LEU A 22 -6.79 12.69 5.47
CA LEU A 22 -8.10 12.14 5.81
C LEU A 22 -8.03 10.72 6.39
N TRP A 23 -6.89 10.04 6.33
CA TRP A 23 -6.76 8.68 6.82
C TRP A 23 -6.85 8.65 8.35
N ARG A 24 -7.64 7.70 8.87
CA ARG A 24 -7.92 7.49 10.29
C ARG A 24 -7.87 5.99 10.57
N GLY A 25 -7.48 5.63 11.80
CA GLY A 25 -7.45 4.23 12.22
C GLY A 25 -6.48 3.38 11.40
N MET A 26 -5.43 3.98 10.83
CA MET A 26 -4.36 3.20 10.20
C MET A 26 -3.60 2.44 11.28
N VAL A 27 -2.92 1.36 10.89
CA VAL A 27 -2.06 0.55 11.77
C VAL A 27 -0.67 0.34 11.17
N ALA A 28 -0.52 0.50 9.85
CA ALA A 28 0.76 0.44 9.15
C ALA A 28 0.73 1.32 7.89
N ILE A 29 1.92 1.78 7.45
CA ILE A 29 2.09 2.65 6.28
C ILE A 29 3.40 2.28 5.57
N ALA A 30 3.39 2.31 4.24
CA ALA A 30 4.58 2.24 3.39
C ALA A 30 4.54 3.36 2.35
N ALA A 31 5.71 3.91 2.00
CA ALA A 31 5.83 4.95 0.97
C ALA A 31 6.75 4.45 -0.15
N GLY A 32 6.22 4.48 -1.37
CA GLY A 32 6.98 4.26 -2.61
C GLY A 32 7.49 5.57 -3.20
N SER A 33 8.09 5.50 -4.39
CA SER A 33 8.60 6.71 -5.07
C SER A 33 7.49 7.68 -5.47
N TYR A 34 6.32 7.15 -5.85
CA TYR A 34 5.21 7.93 -6.41
C TYR A 34 3.85 7.64 -5.77
N HIS A 35 3.80 6.87 -4.68
CA HIS A 35 2.55 6.55 -4.00
C HIS A 35 2.80 6.22 -2.51
N THR A 36 1.74 6.29 -1.71
CA THR A 36 1.73 5.93 -0.29
C THR A 36 0.61 4.91 -0.06
N VAL A 37 0.89 3.87 0.71
CA VAL A 37 -0.04 2.78 1.02
C VAL A 37 -0.19 2.66 2.54
N GLY A 38 -1.39 2.34 3.02
CA GLY A 38 -1.66 2.13 4.45
C GLY A 38 -2.64 1.01 4.71
N ILE A 39 -2.50 0.37 5.87
CA ILE A 39 -3.42 -0.66 6.38
C ILE A 39 -4.31 -0.02 7.45
N GLU A 40 -5.63 -0.16 7.33
CA GLU A 40 -6.61 0.19 8.36
C GLU A 40 -6.74 -0.92 9.42
N SER A 41 -7.15 -0.55 10.63
CA SER A 41 -7.61 -1.52 11.63
C SER A 41 -8.74 -2.38 11.04
N GLY A 42 -8.49 -3.68 10.89
CA GLY A 42 -9.36 -4.62 10.16
C GLY A 42 -8.78 -5.16 8.85
N GLY A 43 -7.56 -4.75 8.47
CA GLY A 43 -6.82 -5.36 7.35
C GLY A 43 -7.23 -4.89 5.95
N ARG A 44 -8.01 -3.81 5.85
CA ARG A 44 -8.27 -3.11 4.58
C ARG A 44 -7.06 -2.25 4.21
N VAL A 45 -6.77 -2.14 2.92
CA VAL A 45 -5.66 -1.33 2.41
C VAL A 45 -6.19 -0.11 1.66
N ARG A 46 -5.51 1.04 1.82
CA ARG A 46 -5.69 2.24 1.01
C ARG A 46 -4.38 2.65 0.37
N ALA A 47 -4.46 3.27 -0.81
CA ALA A 47 -3.31 3.87 -1.47
C ALA A 47 -3.69 5.23 -2.06
N VAL A 48 -2.72 6.15 -2.11
CA VAL A 48 -2.83 7.47 -2.76
C VAL A 48 -1.54 7.81 -3.49
N GLY A 49 -1.63 8.62 -4.55
CA GLY A 49 -0.49 9.02 -5.38
C GLY A 49 -0.72 8.74 -6.85
N ASN A 50 0.37 8.67 -7.62
CA ASN A 50 0.32 8.28 -9.02
C ASN A 50 -0.23 6.85 -9.15
N ASN A 51 -1.08 6.64 -10.16
CA ASN A 51 -1.66 5.33 -10.45
C ASN A 51 -1.53 4.93 -11.93
N ASP A 52 -0.57 5.50 -12.67
CA ASP A 52 -0.44 5.27 -14.12
C ASP A 52 -0.10 3.80 -14.45
N ARG A 53 0.38 3.03 -13.46
CA ARG A 53 0.68 1.60 -13.59
C ARG A 53 -0.24 0.72 -12.73
N GLY A 54 -1.26 1.27 -12.09
CA GLY A 54 -2.17 0.51 -11.19
C GLY A 54 -1.60 0.26 -9.78
N GLN A 55 -0.54 0.95 -9.37
CA GLN A 55 0.10 0.74 -8.06
C GLN A 55 -0.77 1.09 -6.85
N CYS A 56 -1.88 1.81 -7.06
CA CYS A 56 -2.88 2.14 -6.04
C CYS A 56 -4.12 1.24 -6.10
N ASP A 57 -4.19 0.23 -6.98
CA ASP A 57 -5.36 -0.63 -7.19
C ASP A 57 -5.48 -1.71 -6.09
N VAL A 58 -5.56 -1.27 -4.84
CA VAL A 58 -5.55 -2.10 -3.63
C VAL A 58 -6.91 -2.15 -2.91
N GLU A 59 -7.94 -1.51 -3.46
CA GLU A 59 -9.26 -1.35 -2.81
C GLU A 59 -9.94 -2.70 -2.52
N SER A 60 -9.66 -3.74 -3.32
CA SER A 60 -10.21 -5.09 -3.14
C SER A 60 -9.49 -5.89 -2.07
N TRP A 61 -8.32 -5.45 -1.58
CA TRP A 61 -7.48 -6.24 -0.68
C TRP A 61 -8.07 -6.31 0.73
N ARG A 62 -8.05 -7.52 1.32
CA ARG A 62 -8.61 -7.82 2.64
C ARG A 62 -7.67 -8.72 3.42
N ASP A 63 -7.81 -8.66 4.75
CA ASP A 63 -7.03 -9.45 5.71
C ASP A 63 -5.52 -9.23 5.57
N VAL A 64 -5.11 -8.03 5.16
CA VAL A 64 -3.70 -7.68 4.96
C VAL A 64 -3.06 -7.33 6.30
N VAL A 65 -1.94 -7.98 6.59
CA VAL A 65 -1.20 -7.84 7.86
C VAL A 65 0.13 -7.10 7.69
N ALA A 66 0.67 -7.03 6.46
CA ALA A 66 1.86 -6.24 6.14
C ALA A 66 1.79 -5.69 4.71
N ILE A 67 2.42 -4.55 4.47
CA ILE A 67 2.51 -3.90 3.16
C ILE A 67 3.93 -3.44 2.86
N ALA A 68 4.28 -3.39 1.58
CA ALA A 68 5.49 -2.78 1.07
C ALA A 68 5.18 -2.00 -0.21
N ALA A 69 5.88 -0.89 -0.42
CA ALA A 69 5.71 -0.02 -1.58
C ALA A 69 7.06 0.15 -2.29
N GLY A 70 7.12 -0.25 -3.55
CA GLY A 70 8.25 -0.03 -4.45
C GLY A 70 8.16 1.30 -5.20
N SER A 71 8.92 1.46 -6.29
CA SER A 71 8.87 2.67 -7.10
C SER A 71 7.48 2.88 -7.73
N THR A 72 6.98 1.84 -8.39
CA THR A 72 5.70 1.82 -9.13
C THR A 72 4.90 0.52 -8.91
N HIS A 73 5.12 -0.18 -7.79
CA HIS A 73 4.36 -1.36 -7.40
C HIS A 73 4.13 -1.40 -5.89
N THR A 74 3.12 -2.17 -5.48
CA THR A 74 2.67 -2.38 -4.10
C THR A 74 2.55 -3.88 -3.83
N LEU A 75 3.02 -4.33 -2.67
CA LEU A 75 2.83 -5.69 -2.18
C LEU A 75 2.03 -5.68 -0.87
N GLY A 76 1.19 -6.69 -0.68
CA GLY A 76 0.44 -6.92 0.55
C GLY A 76 0.52 -8.39 0.97
N LEU A 77 0.86 -8.64 2.23
CA LEU A 77 0.81 -9.98 2.83
C LEU A 77 -0.53 -10.18 3.52
N ARG A 78 -1.26 -11.22 3.15
CA ARG A 78 -2.50 -11.62 3.81
C ARG A 78 -2.24 -12.51 5.02
N VAL A 79 -3.21 -12.56 5.94
CA VAL A 79 -3.17 -13.41 7.14
C VAL A 79 -3.04 -14.91 6.81
N ASP A 80 -3.54 -15.34 5.66
CA ASP A 80 -3.45 -16.71 5.17
C ASP A 80 -2.09 -17.04 4.50
N GLY A 81 -1.15 -16.10 4.54
CA GLY A 81 0.19 -16.26 4.02
C GLY A 81 0.35 -15.94 2.54
N HIS A 82 -0.74 -15.66 1.80
CA HIS A 82 -0.67 -15.28 0.39
C HIS A 82 -0.19 -13.83 0.21
N VAL A 83 0.58 -13.61 -0.85
CA VAL A 83 1.02 -12.26 -1.26
C VAL A 83 0.13 -11.75 -2.40
N LEU A 84 -0.30 -10.51 -2.27
CA LEU A 84 -0.99 -9.73 -3.30
C LEU A 84 -0.01 -8.71 -3.89
N ALA A 85 -0.18 -8.40 -5.17
CA ALA A 85 0.61 -7.37 -5.85
C ALA A 85 -0.26 -6.51 -6.76
N ALA A 86 0.09 -5.23 -6.86
CA ALA A 86 -0.52 -4.26 -7.77
C ALA A 86 0.55 -3.31 -8.31
N GLY A 87 0.38 -2.82 -9.53
CA GLY A 87 1.34 -1.91 -10.16
C GLY A 87 2.17 -2.53 -11.27
N ASN A 88 3.30 -1.88 -11.57
CA ASN A 88 4.20 -2.25 -12.64
C ASN A 88 4.72 -3.69 -12.48
N ASN A 89 4.68 -4.44 -13.57
CA ASN A 89 5.19 -5.80 -13.66
C ASN A 89 6.16 -6.01 -14.84
N ASP A 90 6.69 -4.95 -15.44
CA ASP A 90 7.58 -5.02 -16.61
C ASP A 90 8.83 -5.91 -16.35
N ASP A 91 9.28 -6.00 -15.09
CA ASP A 91 10.41 -6.85 -14.67
C ASP A 91 9.98 -8.01 -13.75
N GLY A 92 8.68 -8.33 -13.69
CA GLY A 92 8.16 -9.41 -12.83
C GLY A 92 7.96 -9.04 -11.35
N GLN A 93 7.90 -7.75 -11.00
CA GLN A 93 7.74 -7.29 -9.61
C GLN A 93 6.43 -7.76 -8.96
N CYS A 94 5.39 -8.01 -9.75
CA CYS A 94 4.08 -8.50 -9.32
C CYS A 94 3.90 -10.02 -9.53
N ALA A 95 4.94 -10.75 -9.94
CA ALA A 95 4.88 -12.20 -10.16
C ALA A 95 4.92 -12.98 -8.81
N VAL A 96 3.87 -12.82 -8.00
CA VAL A 96 3.79 -13.30 -6.62
C VAL A 96 2.92 -14.54 -6.43
N ASP A 97 2.36 -15.12 -7.49
CA ASP A 97 1.38 -16.23 -7.43
C ASP A 97 1.89 -17.47 -6.68
N GLY A 98 3.21 -17.65 -6.58
CA GLY A 98 3.85 -18.75 -5.85
C GLY A 98 4.30 -18.41 -4.42
N TRP A 99 4.10 -17.18 -3.94
CA TRP A 99 4.63 -16.74 -2.66
C TRP A 99 3.61 -17.01 -1.54
N ARG A 100 3.95 -17.98 -0.69
CA ARG A 100 3.20 -18.31 0.53
C ARG A 100 4.17 -18.48 1.69
N LEU A 101 3.95 -17.75 2.78
CA LEU A 101 4.92 -17.70 3.87
C LEU A 101 4.75 -18.77 4.96
N TRP A 102 3.67 -19.55 4.96
CA TRP A 102 3.48 -20.70 5.86
C TRP A 102 2.27 -21.56 5.46
#